data_AF-A0A0K9NPV8-F1
#
_entry.id   AF-A0A0K9NPV8-F1
#
_cell.length_a   1.000
_cell.length_b   1.000
_cell.length_c   1.000
_cell.angle_alpha   90.00
_cell.angle_beta   90.00
_cell.angle_gamma   90.00
#
_symmetry.space_group_name_H-M   'P 1'
#
loop_
_entity.id
_entity.type
_entity.pdbx_description
1 polymer ?
#
loop_
_entity_poly.entity_id
_entity_poly.type
_entity_poly.pdbx_seq_one_letter_code
_entity_poly.pdbx_strand_id
1 'polypeptide(L)' 'RERKLGCFTLIGIWYAKVSNRRVVWVANRENPVRNHPGVVKISDDGNLIILDSTGDLIWSTKITSNHSIN' A
#
# COMPACT_ATOMS: atom_id res chain seq x y z
N ARG A 1 9.24 28.02 12.19
CA ARG A 1 9.07 27.08 11.04
C ARG A 1 8.24 25.91 11.55
N GLU A 2 6.92 25.95 11.38
CA GLU A 2 6.02 24.91 11.90
C GLU A 2 6.24 23.60 11.14
N ARG A 3 6.50 22.52 11.87
CA ARG A 3 6.46 21.18 11.29
C ARG A 3 4.99 20.80 11.20
N LYS A 4 4.38 20.96 10.02
CA LYS A 4 3.12 20.25 9.72
C LYS A 4 3.40 18.77 9.97
N LEU A 5 2.80 18.19 11.00
CA LEU A 5 2.72 16.73 11.14
C LEU A 5 1.96 16.24 9.91
N GLY A 6 2.65 15.57 8.99
CA GLY A 6 2.03 14.92 7.85
C GLY A 6 1.10 13.81 8.34
N CYS A 7 -0.05 13.65 7.69
CA CYS A 7 -0.87 12.47 7.91
C CYS A 7 -0.24 11.29 7.16
N PHE A 8 -0.07 10.16 7.86
CA PHE A 8 0.49 8.93 7.31
C PHE A 8 -0.59 7.87 7.17
N THR A 9 -0.64 7.24 6.00
CA THR A 9 -1.65 6.22 5.70
C THR A 9 -1.00 4.88 5.47
N LEU A 10 -1.52 3.89 6.21
CA LEU A 10 -1.17 2.48 6.06
C LEU A 10 -2.35 1.73 5.46
N ILE A 11 -2.03 0.85 4.51
CA ILE A 11 -2.97 -0.07 3.89
C ILE A 11 -2.74 -1.44 4.50
N GLY A 12 -3.81 -2.04 5.03
CA GLY A 12 -3.71 -3.31 5.74
C GLY A 12 -5.01 -4.10 5.76
N ILE A 13 -4.91 -5.32 6.25
CA ILE A 13 -6.02 -6.28 6.40
C ILE A 13 -6.33 -6.41 7.88
N TRP A 14 -7.62 -6.47 8.22
CA TRP A 14 -8.10 -6.71 9.58
C TRP A 14 -9.26 -7.70 9.58
N TYR A 15 -9.53 -8.31 10.74
CA TYR A 15 -10.70 -9.16 10.91
C TYR A 15 -12.00 -8.35 10.91
N ALA A 16 -12.85 -8.55 9.89
CA ALA A 16 -14.08 -7.78 9.72
C ALA A 16 -15.11 -7.95 10.84
N LYS A 17 -15.14 -9.13 11.50
CA LYS A 17 -16.14 -9.47 12.54
C LYS A 17 -15.63 -9.34 13.98
N VAL A 18 -14.45 -8.76 14.18
CA VAL A 18 -13.90 -8.52 15.53
C VAL A 18 -14.07 -7.04 15.86
N SER A 19 -14.74 -6.77 16.99
CA SER A 19 -15.11 -5.41 17.42
C SER A 19 -13.93 -4.48 17.63
N ASN A 20 -12.77 -5.03 18.03
CA ASN A 20 -11.52 -4.29 18.10
C ASN A 20 -10.72 -4.57 16.82
N ARG A 21 -10.49 -3.53 15.99
CA ARG A 21 -9.80 -3.65 14.70
C ARG A 21 -8.40 -4.22 14.89
N ARG A 22 -8.30 -5.54 14.78
CA ARG A 22 -7.03 -6.26 14.85
C ARG A 22 -6.45 -6.35 13.45
N VAL A 23 -5.49 -5.48 13.17
CA VAL A 23 -4.70 -5.50 11.92
C VAL A 23 -3.82 -6.74 11.93
N VAL A 24 -3.95 -7.59 10.92
CA VAL A 24 -3.15 -8.82 10.77
C VAL A 24 -2.00 -8.66 9.80
N TRP A 25 -2.09 -7.69 8.89
CA TRP A 25 -1.07 -7.43 7.89
C TRP A 25 -1.13 -5.99 7.39
N VAL A 26 0.02 -5.43 7.00
CA VAL A 26 0.16 -4.06 6.48
C VAL A 26 1.12 -4.11 5.28
N ALA A 27 0.69 -3.61 4.13
CA ALA A 27 1.47 -3.60 2.89
C ALA A 27 2.67 -2.64 3.00
N ASN A 28 2.37 -1.37 3.23
CA ASN A 28 3.33 -0.27 3.19
C ASN A 28 3.83 0.13 4.58
N ARG A 29 4.12 -0.86 5.44
CA ARG A 29 4.56 -0.63 6.83
C ARG A 29 5.83 0.22 6.91
N GLU A 30 6.79 -0.04 6.02
CA GLU A 30 8.09 0.64 5.99
C GLU A 30 8.05 2.00 5.28
N ASN A 31 7.09 2.19 4.37
CA ASN A 31 6.95 3.42 3.60
C ASN A 31 5.48 3.88 3.59
N PRO A 32 4.99 4.53 4.66
CA PRO A 32 3.62 5.01 4.71
C PRO A 32 3.37 6.09 3.66
N VAL A 33 2.16 6.13 3.09
CA VAL A 33 1.79 7.21 2.17
C VAL A 33 1.77 8.51 2.96
N ARG A 34 2.55 9.50 2.50
CA ARG A 34 2.63 10.83 3.12
C ARG A 34 1.66 11.77 2.44
N ASN A 35 0.78 12.38 3.22
CA ASN A 35 -0.18 13.37 2.75
C ASN A 35 -1.19 12.77 1.75
N HIS A 36 -2.43 12.67 2.18
CA HIS A 36 -3.54 12.21 1.34
C HIS A 36 -3.74 13.10 0.10
N PRO A 37 -4.31 12.55 -0.99
CA PRO A 37 -4.79 11.17 -1.17
C PRO A 37 -3.71 10.20 -1.67
N GLY A 38 -3.99 8.90 -1.63
CA GLY A 38 -3.19 7.85 -2.29
C GLY A 38 -4.11 6.84 -2.96
N VAL A 39 -3.58 6.04 -3.88
CA VAL A 39 -4.36 5.09 -4.70
C VAL A 39 -3.85 3.68 -4.53
N VAL A 40 -4.77 2.73 -4.35
CA VAL A 40 -4.51 1.28 -4.41
C VAL A 40 -5.14 0.74 -5.69
N LYS A 41 -4.36 0.10 -6.56
CA LYS A 41 -4.87 -0.48 -7.82
C LYS A 41 -4.07 -1.71 -8.26
N ILE A 42 -4.63 -2.48 -9.18
CA ILE A 42 -3.90 -3.48 -9.94
C ILE A 42 -3.29 -2.78 -11.16
N SER A 43 -1.98 -2.91 -11.36
CA SER A 43 -1.30 -2.44 -12.57
C SER A 43 -1.48 -3.40 -13.74
N ASP A 44 -1.16 -2.94 -14.95
CA ASP A 44 -1.35 -3.71 -16.19
C ASP A 44 -0.53 -5.01 -16.22
N ASP A 45 0.55 -5.08 -15.43
CA ASP A 45 1.38 -6.28 -15.23
C ASP A 45 0.81 -7.26 -14.17
N GLY A 46 -0.37 -6.97 -13.61
CA GLY A 46 -1.05 -7.79 -12.61
C GLY A 46 -0.58 -7.57 -11.17
N ASN A 47 0.37 -6.66 -10.91
CA ASN A 47 0.81 -6.36 -9.55
C ASN A 47 -0.19 -5.48 -8.79
N LEU A 48 -0.39 -5.75 -7.50
CA LEU A 48 -1.06 -4.80 -6.61
C LEU A 48 -0.08 -3.70 -6.23
N ILE A 49 -0.40 -2.46 -6.56
CA ILE A 49 0.44 -1.29 -6.30
C ILE A 49 -0.26 -0.25 -5.43
N ILE A 50 0.55 0.46 -4.66
CA ILE A 50 0.16 1.62 -3.86
C ILE A 50 0.92 2.83 -4.39
N LEU A 51 0.19 3.86 -4.80
CA LEU A 51 0.71 5.14 -5.27
C LEU A 51 0.34 6.26 -4.29
N ASP A 52 1.19 7.27 -4.16
CA ASP A 52 0.84 8.50 -3.44
C ASP A 52 0.07 9.50 -4.33
N SER A 53 -0.10 10.73 -3.84
CA SER A 53 -0.82 11.79 -4.55
C SER A 53 -0.11 12.30 -5.80
N THR A 54 1.21 12.14 -5.91
CA THR A 54 1.99 12.51 -7.10
C THR A 54 2.06 11.37 -8.12
N GLY A 55 1.57 10.18 -7.77
CA GLY A 55 1.62 8.99 -8.60
C GLY A 55 2.91 8.18 -8.41
N ASP A 56 3.70 8.50 -7.39
CA ASP A 56 4.94 7.79 -7.08
C ASP A 56 4.65 6.43 -6.43
N LEU A 57 5.41 5.42 -6.82
CA LEU A 57 5.25 4.06 -6.32
C LEU A 57 5.74 3.94 -4.88
N ILE A 58 4.81 3.69 -3.96
CA ILE A 58 5.08 3.50 -2.53
C ILE A 58 5.36 2.04 -2.21
N TRP A 59 4.59 1.11 -2.80
CA TRP A 59 4.71 -0.33 -2.55
C TRP A 59 4.13 -1.14 -3.71
N SER A 60 4.68 -2.33 -3.96
CA SER A 60 4.18 -3.30 -4.96
C SER A 60 4.40 -4.73 -4.48
N THR A 61 3.53 -5.66 -4.92
CA THR A 61 3.70 -7.10 -4.70
C THR A 61 4.95 -7.69 -5.37
N LYS A 62 5.48 -7.05 -6.42
CA LYS A 62 6.67 -7.50 -7.18
C LYS A 62 6.62 -8.97 -7.61
N ILE A 63 5.46 -9.44 -8.04
CA ILE A 63 5.29 -10.79 -8.59
C ILE A 63 5.96 -10.80 -9.96
N THR A 64 6.88 -11.75 -10.17
CA THR A 64 7.42 -12.08 -11.49
C THR A 64 6.66 -13.28 -12.02
N SER A 65 6.15 -13.21 -13.25
CA SER A 65 5.62 -14.38 -13.93
C SER A 65 6.79 -15.28 -14.30
N ASN A 66 7.04 -16.31 -13.49
CA ASN A 66 7.96 -17.39 -13.86
C ASN A 66 7.27 -18.32 -14.87
N HIS A 67 6.89 -17.79 -16.02
CA HIS A 67 6.55 -18.65 -17.15
C HIS A 67 7.85 -19.02 -17.85
N SER A 68 8.64 -19.89 -17.22
CA SER A 68 9.70 -20.63 -17.90
C SER A 68 8.99 -21.48 -18.94
N ILE A 69 8.98 -21.04 -20.19
CA ILE A 69 8.64 -21.92 -21.30
C ILE A 69 9.82 -22.89 -21.39
N ASN A 70 9.63 -24.09 -20.83
CA ASN A 70 10.44 -25.26 -21.21
C ASN A 70 10.06 -25.66 -22.64
#